data_AF-A0A179RRU4-F1
#
_entry.id   AF-A0A179RRU4-F1
#
_cell.length_a   1.000
_cell.length_b   1.000
_cell.length_c   1.000
_cell.angle_alpha   90.00
_cell.angle_beta   90.00
_cell.angle_gamma   90.00
#
_symmetry.space_group_name_H-M   'P 1'
#
loop_
_entity.id
_entity.type
_entity.pdbx_description
1 polymer ?
#
loop_
_entity_poly.entity_id
_entity_poly.type
_entity_poly.pdbx_seq_one_letter_code
_entity_poly.pdbx_strand_id
1 'polypeptide(L)'
;MHIHAGKWLRLTISGAGCRAMVSLNTYAVTQPAIEGLDPSEYGFAYDITPWLQPGRNILTVVLIGPPGEQPFRLMAEHAGQVQLLLVEAELMPLVAPWRLWTTTVELTSPVHPSALVGE
;
A
#
# COMPACT_ATOMS: atom_id res chain seq x y z
N MET A 1 -6.06 -10.40 5.99
CA MET A 1 -5.29 -9.35 6.71
C MET A 1 -5.99 -8.03 6.43
N HIS A 2 -6.33 -7.24 7.45
CA HIS A 2 -7.04 -5.95 7.28
C HIS A 2 -6.20 -4.87 7.94
N ILE A 3 -5.97 -3.76 7.23
CA ILE A 3 -5.33 -2.57 7.82
C ILE A 3 -6.44 -1.67 8.34
N HIS A 4 -6.34 -1.24 9.60
CA HIS A 4 -7.20 -0.19 10.13
C HIS A 4 -6.51 1.16 9.96
N ALA A 5 -6.99 1.96 9.00
CA ALA A 5 -6.56 3.33 8.84
C ALA A 5 -7.29 4.21 9.87
N GLY A 6 -6.54 4.90 10.72
CA GLY A 6 -7.08 5.98 11.53
C GLY A 6 -7.05 7.31 10.76
N LYS A 7 -6.52 8.38 11.39
CA LYS A 7 -6.42 9.71 10.74
C LYS A 7 -5.29 9.82 9.71
N TRP A 8 -4.34 8.89 9.73
CA TRP A 8 -3.14 8.95 8.90
C TRP A 8 -2.67 7.54 8.52
N LEU A 9 -2.36 7.29 7.26
CA LEU A 9 -1.75 6.04 6.83
C LEU A 9 -0.60 6.32 5.85
N ARG A 10 0.57 5.80 6.19
CA ARG A 10 1.79 5.92 5.37
C ARG A 10 2.11 4.58 4.74
N LEU A 11 2.46 4.59 3.46
CA LEU A 11 3.08 3.45 2.78
C LEU A 11 4.55 3.72 2.53
N THR A 12 5.41 2.79 2.94
CA THR A 12 6.83 2.81 2.60
C THR A 12 7.13 1.65 1.65
N ILE A 13 7.69 1.96 0.48
CA ILE A 13 7.92 1.01 -0.61
C ILE A 13 9.41 0.99 -0.97
N SER A 14 10.05 -0.17 -0.90
CA SER A 14 11.46 -0.37 -1.30
C SER A 14 11.62 -1.59 -2.22
N GLY A 15 12.74 -1.67 -2.94
CA GLY A 15 12.97 -2.73 -3.93
C GLY A 15 11.98 -2.74 -5.10
N ALA A 16 11.35 -1.58 -5.40
CA ALA A 16 10.33 -1.46 -6.45
C ALA A 16 10.90 -1.44 -7.88
N GLY A 17 12.21 -1.19 -8.04
CA GLY A 17 13.02 -1.15 -9.28
C GLY A 17 12.29 -1.35 -10.62
N CYS A 18 11.50 -0.37 -11.06
CA CYS A 18 10.67 -0.39 -12.28
C CYS A 18 9.76 -1.61 -12.49
N ARG A 19 9.63 -2.47 -11.47
CA ARG A 19 8.96 -3.77 -11.49
C ARG A 19 7.65 -3.75 -10.70
N ALA A 20 7.51 -2.83 -9.75
CA ALA A 20 6.39 -2.80 -8.81
C ALA A 20 5.39 -1.69 -9.16
N MET A 21 4.14 -2.08 -9.36
CA MET A 21 3.00 -1.17 -9.44
C MET A 21 2.17 -1.31 -8.16
N VAL A 22 1.99 -0.22 -7.43
CA VAL A 22 1.20 -0.17 -6.21
C VAL A 22 0.03 0.78 -6.43
N SER A 23 -1.19 0.34 -6.13
CA SER A 23 -2.39 1.16 -6.27
C SER A 23 -3.35 1.03 -5.10
N LEU A 24 -4.10 2.10 -4.83
CA LEU A 24 -5.13 2.16 -3.81
C LEU A 24 -6.45 2.58 -4.47
N ASN A 25 -7.49 1.75 -4.40
CA ASN A 25 -8.82 2.04 -4.99
C ASN A 25 -8.77 2.51 -6.46
N THR A 26 -7.83 2.01 -7.26
CA THR A 26 -7.51 2.43 -8.65
C THR A 26 -6.54 3.62 -8.81
N TYR A 27 -6.23 4.37 -7.75
CA TYR A 27 -5.19 5.40 -7.79
C TYR A 27 -3.80 4.76 -7.75
N ALA A 28 -2.96 5.03 -8.76
CA ALA A 28 -1.58 4.61 -8.74
C ALA A 28 -0.80 5.36 -7.65
N VAL A 29 -0.31 4.63 -6.65
CA VAL A 29 0.56 5.15 -5.57
C VAL A 29 1.98 5.28 -6.10
N THR A 30 2.48 4.22 -6.73
CA THR A 30 3.68 4.30 -7.56
C THR A 30 3.21 4.52 -8.99
N GLN A 31 3.51 5.69 -9.58
CA GLN A 31 3.48 5.74 -11.04
C GLN A 31 4.43 4.65 -11.57
N PRO A 32 4.10 3.97 -12.68
CA PRO A 32 5.06 3.10 -13.33
C PRO A 32 6.29 3.94 -13.61
N ALA A 33 7.42 3.58 -12.97
CA ALA A 33 8.70 4.27 -12.96
C ALA A 33 8.77 5.52 -13.84
N ILE A 34 8.72 6.71 -13.23
CA ILE A 34 9.35 7.86 -13.86
C ILE A 34 10.83 7.50 -13.97
N GLU A 35 11.30 7.28 -15.20
CA GLU A 35 12.72 7.25 -15.51
C GLU A 35 13.38 8.49 -14.88
N GLY A 36 14.33 8.30 -13.96
CA GLY A 36 15.06 9.41 -13.32
C GLY A 36 14.83 9.62 -11.82
N LEU A 37 14.02 8.78 -11.14
CA LEU A 37 14.06 8.69 -9.68
C LEU A 37 14.94 7.51 -9.26
N ASP A 38 16.15 7.83 -8.79
CA ASP A 38 17.06 6.82 -8.23
C ASP A 38 16.33 6.07 -7.10
N PRO A 39 16.36 4.73 -7.08
CA PRO A 39 15.79 3.97 -5.99
C PRO A 39 16.53 4.35 -4.69
N SER A 40 15.84 5.08 -3.81
CA SER A 40 16.29 5.28 -2.44
C SER A 40 16.57 3.92 -1.80
N GLU A 41 17.77 3.71 -1.25
CA GLU A 41 18.15 2.47 -0.53
C GLU A 41 17.13 2.12 0.58
N TYR A 42 16.48 3.15 1.14
CA TYR A 42 15.50 3.06 2.21
C TYR A 42 14.04 3.01 1.72
N GLY A 43 13.81 3.10 0.41
CA GLY A 43 12.49 3.18 -0.20
C GLY A 43 11.88 4.59 -0.22
N PHE A 44 10.65 4.67 -0.72
CA PHE A 44 9.85 5.89 -0.81
C PHE A 44 8.64 5.80 0.12
N ALA A 45 8.43 6.86 0.90
CA ALA A 45 7.29 6.98 1.81
C ALA A 45 6.21 7.87 1.18
N TYR A 46 4.97 7.37 1.13
CA TYR A 46 3.80 8.04 0.60
C TYR A 46 2.74 8.18 1.68
N ASP A 47 2.23 9.39 1.87
CA ASP A 47 0.99 9.59 2.63
C ASP A 47 -0.19 9.28 1.70
N ILE A 48 -0.88 8.16 1.97
CA ILE A 48 -2.00 7.71 1.14
C ILE A 48 -3.36 8.10 1.72
N THR A 49 -3.37 8.80 2.84
CA THR A 49 -4.60 9.23 3.53
C THR A 49 -5.57 9.99 2.62
N PRO A 50 -5.11 10.93 1.76
CA PRO A 50 -6.01 11.66 0.87
C PRO A 50 -6.73 10.78 -0.18
N TRP A 51 -6.23 9.57 -0.41
CA TRP A 51 -6.78 8.62 -1.40
C TRP A 51 -7.66 7.54 -0.75
N LEU A 52 -7.74 7.51 0.59
CA LEU A 52 -8.66 6.64 1.30
C LEU A 52 -10.09 7.19 1.21
N GLN A 53 -11.00 6.27 0.96
CA GLN A 53 -12.44 6.44 1.00
C GLN A 53 -12.98 5.90 2.34
N PRO A 54 -14.07 6.47 2.87
CA PRO A 54 -14.74 5.90 4.03
C PRO A 54 -15.13 4.42 3.82
N GLY A 55 -14.84 3.58 4.82
CA GLY A 55 -15.08 2.15 4.77
C GLY A 55 -13.96 1.38 4.05
N ARG A 56 -14.34 0.51 3.13
CA ARG A 56 -13.44 -0.47 2.52
C ARG A 56 -12.62 0.11 1.38
N ASN A 57 -11.31 0.02 1.48
CA ASN A 57 -10.35 0.38 0.44
C ASN A 57 -9.55 -0.86 0.01
N ILE A 58 -9.11 -0.91 -1.24
CA ILE A 58 -8.31 -2.01 -1.79
C ILE A 58 -6.92 -1.52 -2.15
N LEU A 59 -5.91 -2.05 -1.48
CA LEU A 59 -4.51 -1.87 -1.80
C LEU A 59 -4.04 -3.04 -2.67
N THR A 60 -3.47 -2.74 -3.82
CA THR A 60 -3.01 -3.73 -4.81
C THR A 60 -1.53 -3.54 -5.07
N VAL A 61 -0.81 -4.65 -5.19
CA VAL A 61 0.58 -4.70 -5.62
C VAL A 61 0.69 -5.67 -6.80
N VAL A 62 1.30 -5.21 -7.89
CA VAL A 62 1.70 -6.04 -9.03
C VAL A 62 3.21 -5.99 -9.14
N LEU A 63 3.86 -7.15 -9.05
CA LEU A 63 5.29 -7.29 -9.34
C LEU A 63 5.47 -7.94 -10.71
N ILE A 64 6.27 -7.32 -11.58
CA ILE A 64 6.56 -7.79 -12.93
C ILE A 64 7.99 -8.32 -12.97
N GLY A 65 8.17 -9.52 -13.53
CA GLY A 65 9.48 -10.12 -13.76
C GLY A 65 10.07 -10.91 -12.57
N PRO A 66 11.26 -11.50 -12.76
CA PRO A 66 11.97 -12.28 -11.73
C PRO A 66 12.43 -11.38 -10.58
N PRO A 67 12.67 -11.85 -9.34
CA PRO A 67 13.17 -11.04 -8.22
C PRO A 67 14.37 -10.16 -8.58
N GLY A 68 14.38 -8.92 -8.06
CA GLY A 68 15.52 -8.01 -8.23
C GLY A 68 16.64 -8.31 -7.23
N GLU A 69 17.78 -7.63 -7.39
CA GLU A 69 18.89 -7.72 -6.42
C GLU A 69 18.45 -7.31 -5.01
N GLN A 70 17.63 -6.25 -4.91
CA GLN A 70 16.95 -5.86 -3.68
C GLN A 70 15.51 -6.37 -3.71
N PRO A 71 15.10 -7.22 -2.75
CA PRO A 71 13.73 -7.73 -2.69
C PRO A 71 12.71 -6.62 -2.48
N PHE A 72 11.56 -6.70 -3.15
CA PHE A 72 10.45 -5.79 -2.93
C PHE A 72 9.93 -5.86 -1.49
N ARG A 73 9.64 -4.70 -0.90
CA ARG A 73 8.94 -4.58 0.38
C ARG A 73 7.93 -3.44 0.33
N LEU A 74 6.76 -3.69 0.90
CA LEU A 74 5.75 -2.67 1.20
C LEU A 74 5.42 -2.74 2.68
N MET A 75 5.48 -1.60 3.34
CA MET A 75 5.13 -1.44 4.74
C MET A 75 4.02 -0.40 4.86
N ALA A 76 2.94 -0.73 5.57
CA ALA A 76 1.90 0.24 5.91
C ALA A 76 2.00 0.58 7.40
N GLU A 77 2.08 1.87 7.71
CA GLU A 77 2.24 2.39 9.07
C GLU A 77 1.12 3.35 9.43
N HIS A 78 0.58 3.19 10.64
CA HIS A 78 -0.36 4.13 11.25
C HIS A 78 0.19 4.53 12.62
N ALA A 79 0.33 5.84 12.85
CA ALA A 79 0.85 6.40 14.11
C ALA A 79 2.19 5.77 14.57
N GLY A 80 3.09 5.46 13.63
CA GLY A 80 4.38 4.83 13.91
C GLY A 80 4.32 3.33 14.21
N GLN A 81 3.15 2.71 14.11
CA GLN A 81 2.99 1.26 14.22
C GLN A 81 2.80 0.62 12.84
N VAL A 82 3.61 -0.40 12.56
CA VAL A 82 3.46 -1.23 11.37
C VAL A 82 2.17 -2.02 11.46
N GLN A 83 1.24 -1.74 10.55
CA GLN A 83 -0.03 -2.45 10.41
C GLN A 83 0.06 -3.61 9.42
N LEU A 84 0.96 -3.49 8.46
CA LEU A 84 1.21 -4.48 7.42
C LEU A 84 2.67 -4.40 7.00
N LEU A 85 3.27 -5.58 6.83
CA LEU A 85 4.50 -5.76 6.07
C LEU A 85 4.23 -6.82 5.01
N LEU A 86 4.49 -6.49 3.76
CA LEU A 86 4.51 -7.40 2.64
C LEU A 86 5.93 -7.46 2.11
N VAL A 87 6.51 -8.66 2.06
CA VAL A 87 7.81 -8.90 1.42
C VAL A 87 7.66 -9.74 0.16
N GLU A 88 8.57 -9.58 -0.80
CA GLU A 88 8.52 -10.28 -2.08
C GLU A 88 8.40 -11.81 -1.96
N ALA A 89 9.04 -12.40 -0.95
CA ALA A 89 8.98 -13.85 -0.72
C ALA A 89 7.57 -14.39 -0.44
N GLU A 90 6.64 -13.54 0.00
CA GLU A 90 5.23 -13.91 0.21
C GLU A 90 4.44 -13.96 -1.10
N LEU A 91 5.01 -13.41 -2.19
CA LEU A 91 4.41 -13.35 -3.52
C LEU A 91 4.86 -14.55 -4.36
N MET A 92 4.33 -15.71 -4.03
CA MET A 92 4.64 -16.96 -4.70
C MET A 92 3.74 -17.23 -5.93
N PRO A 93 4.26 -17.87 -6.99
CA PRO A 93 5.63 -18.34 -7.12
C PRO A 93 6.59 -17.26 -7.66
N LEU A 94 7.82 -17.20 -7.12
CA LEU A 94 8.87 -16.26 -7.51
C LEU A 94 9.43 -16.44 -8.93
N VAL A 95 8.93 -17.42 -9.69
CA VAL A 95 9.26 -17.62 -11.11
C VAL A 95 8.16 -17.16 -12.06
N ALA A 96 6.98 -16.78 -11.55
CA ALA A 96 5.90 -16.30 -12.39
C ALA A 96 6.30 -15.01 -13.15
N PRO A 97 5.85 -14.78 -14.39
CA PRO A 97 6.17 -13.56 -15.12
C PRO A 97 5.63 -12.29 -14.43
N TRP A 98 4.60 -12.44 -13.60
CA TRP A 98 4.07 -11.42 -12.72
C TRP A 98 3.45 -12.06 -11.47
N ARG A 99 3.32 -11.28 -10.39
CA ARG A 99 2.59 -11.65 -9.17
C ARG A 99 1.66 -10.53 -8.77
N LEU A 100 0.48 -10.90 -8.28
CA LEU A 100 -0.54 -9.98 -7.79
C LEU A 100 -0.81 -10.27 -6.33
N TRP A 101 -0.90 -9.20 -5.55
CA TRP A 101 -1.38 -9.27 -4.19
C TRP A 101 -2.32 -8.11 -3.92
N THR A 102 -3.38 -8.41 -3.16
CA THR A 102 -4.37 -7.42 -2.77
C THR A 102 -4.68 -7.58 -1.31
N THR A 103 -4.93 -6.46 -0.65
CA THR A 103 -5.46 -6.44 0.72
C THR A 103 -6.51 -5.37 0.88
N THR A 104 -7.21 -5.44 1.98
CA THR A 104 -8.21 -4.46 2.37
C THR A 104 -7.65 -3.51 3.44
N VAL A 105 -7.90 -2.22 3.23
CA VAL A 105 -7.66 -1.15 4.20
C VAL A 105 -9.02 -0.59 4.61
N GLU A 106 -9.42 -0.80 5.86
CA GLU A 106 -10.65 -0.24 6.43
C GLU A 106 -10.34 1.12 7.04
N LEU A 107 -10.94 2.17 6.49
CA LEU A 107 -10.96 3.48 7.11
C LEU A 107 -12.25 3.57 7.93
N THR A 108 -12.12 3.60 9.25
CA THR A 108 -13.27 3.86 10.12
C THR A 108 -13.77 5.26 9.80
N SER A 109 -14.87 5.36 9.06
CA SER A 109 -15.53 6.63 8.85
C SER A 109 -15.77 7.24 10.23
N PRO A 110 -15.44 8.52 10.49
CA PRO A 110 -15.90 9.14 11.72
C PRO A 110 -17.40 8.95 11.71
N VAL A 111 -17.89 8.17 12.68
CA VAL A 111 -19.32 8.03 12.92
C VAL A 111 -19.83 9.46 12.99
N HIS A 112 -20.63 9.88 12.02
CA HIS A 112 -21.42 11.07 12.22
C HIS A 112 -22.24 10.74 13.46
N PRO A 113 -22.10 11.46 14.58
CA PRO A 113 -23.07 11.33 15.65
C PRO A 113 -24.38 11.86 15.06
N SER A 114 -25.15 10.99 14.40
CA SER A 114 -26.52 11.27 14.06
C SER A 114 -27.23 11.33 15.40
N ALA A 115 -27.33 12.58 15.86
CA ALA A 115 -28.11 13.07 16.98
C ALA A 115 -28.86 12.00 17.77
N LEU A 116 -28.40 11.78 19.01
CA LEU A 116 -29.38 11.66 20.08
C LEU A 116 -30.13 13.00 20.17
N VAL A 117 -31.45 12.92 20.40
CA VAL A 117 -32.38 13.91 20.99
C VAL A 117 -33.48 14.47 20.06
N GLY A 118 -34.73 14.11 20.43
CA GLY A 118 -36.02 14.71 20.01
C GLY A 118 -36.98 13.64 19.48
N GLU A 119 -38.05 13.19 20.13
CA GLU A 119 -38.86 13.69 21.26
C GLU A 119 -39.29 12.55 22.20
#